data_AF-A0AAW5KKI4-F1
#
_entry.id   AF-A0AAW5KKI4-F1
#
_cell.length_a   1.000
_cell.length_b   1.000
_cell.length_c   1.000
_cell.angle_alpha   90.00
_cell.angle_beta   90.00
_cell.angle_gamma   90.00
#
_symmetry.space_group_name_H-M   'P 1'
#
loop_
_entity.id
_entity.type
_entity.pdbx_description
1 polymer ?
#
loop_
_entity_poly.entity_id
_entity_poly.type
_entity_poly.pdbx_seq_one_letter_code
_entity_poly.pdbx_strand_id
1 'polypeptide(L)'
;IVRTGWGEWAEPMMEALLLIVLPTLYFLTLALCKNAYCGRSGSWLSWVYLALGALFLGEFLFSWAAGRVAFVEGGLLSLSIQPLVMGVFFCYIAGLSLVRRGIE
;
A
#
# COMPACT_ATOMS: atom_id res chain seq x y z
N ILE A 1 5.27 -17.99 16.62
CA ILE A 1 4.84 -18.03 15.19
C ILE A 1 3.39 -17.58 15.15
N VAL A 2 3.07 -16.54 14.39
CA VAL A 2 1.69 -16.03 14.26
C VAL A 2 1.05 -16.65 13.03
N ARG A 3 -0.05 -17.39 13.21
CA ARG A 3 -0.86 -17.89 12.10
C ARG A 3 -1.88 -16.84 11.70
N THR A 4 -1.80 -16.37 10.46
CA THR A 4 -2.80 -15.47 9.87
C THR A 4 -3.49 -16.18 8.69
N GLY A 5 -4.59 -15.62 8.17
CA GLY A 5 -5.23 -16.12 6.94
C GLY A 5 -4.31 -16.10 5.70
N TRP A 6 -3.11 -15.52 5.82
CA TRP A 6 -2.14 -15.29 4.77
C TRP A 6 -0.86 -16.13 4.94
N GLY A 7 -0.80 -17.02 5.96
CA GLY A 7 0.33 -17.93 6.20
C GLY A 7 0.88 -17.88 7.63
N GLU A 8 2.04 -18.50 7.82
CA GLU A 8 2.77 -18.49 9.07
C GLU A 8 3.79 -17.35 9.07
N TRP A 9 3.63 -16.40 9.99
CA TRP A 9 4.50 -15.23 10.11
C TRP A 9 5.38 -15.37 11.36
N ALA A 10 6.64 -14.95 11.23
CA ALA A 10 7.50 -14.78 12.40
C ALA A 10 7.00 -13.57 13.22
N GLU A 11 6.86 -13.73 14.54
CA GLU A 11 6.50 -12.64 15.47
C GLU A 11 7.35 -11.37 15.28
N PRO A 12 8.70 -11.43 15.22
CA PRO A 12 9.51 -10.23 15.02
C PRO A 12 9.25 -9.53 13.68
N MET A 13 8.80 -10.26 12.64
CA MET A 13 8.45 -9.67 11.35
C MET A 13 7.17 -8.85 11.44
N MET A 14 6.18 -9.34 12.19
CA MET A 14 4.94 -8.62 12.45
C MET A 14 5.19 -7.36 13.28
N GLU A 15 6.03 -7.45 14.31
CA GLU A 15 6.39 -6.31 15.16
C GLU A 15 7.11 -5.22 14.37
N ALA A 16 8.12 -5.60 13.56
CA ALA A 16 8.84 -4.66 12.71
C ALA A 16 7.91 -3.98 11.70
N LEU A 17 6.97 -4.73 11.10
CA LEU A 17 6.00 -4.18 10.16
C LEU A 17 5.08 -3.18 10.86
N LEU A 18 4.57 -3.47 12.05
CA LEU A 18 3.74 -2.53 12.82
C LEU A 18 4.51 -1.26 13.22
N LEU A 19 5.75 -1.43 13.70
CA LEU A 19 6.63 -0.32 14.11
C LEU A 19 6.98 0.63 12.96
N ILE A 20 7.05 0.14 11.73
CA ILE A 20 7.38 0.95 10.56
C ILE A 20 6.10 1.50 9.90
N VAL A 21 5.10 0.64 9.67
CA VAL A 21 3.93 0.98 8.86
C VAL A 21 3.03 2.01 9.56
N LEU A 22 2.76 1.85 10.86
CA LEU A 22 1.87 2.79 11.59
C LEU A 22 2.38 4.24 11.58
N PRO A 23 3.62 4.54 12.00
CA PRO A 23 4.12 5.92 11.95
C PRO A 23 4.26 6.42 10.51
N THR A 24 4.68 5.57 9.56
CA THR A 24 4.79 5.96 8.15
C THR A 24 3.45 6.39 7.59
N LEU A 25 2.38 5.62 7.83
CA LEU A 25 1.03 5.98 7.42
C LEU A 25 0.57 7.27 8.10
N TYR A 26 0.77 7.42 9.40
CA TYR A 26 0.39 8.63 10.14
C TYR A 26 1.04 9.89 9.56
N PHE A 27 2.37 9.88 9.38
CA PHE A 27 3.09 11.04 8.83
C PHE A 27 2.74 11.31 7.37
N LEU A 28 2.50 10.26 6.57
CA LEU A 28 2.04 10.39 5.18
C LEU A 28 0.65 11.05 5.13
N THR A 29 -0.30 10.60 5.94
CA THR A 29 -1.64 11.22 6.03
C THR A 29 -1.52 12.69 6.37
N LEU A 30 -0.75 12.99 7.43
CA LEU A 30 -0.58 14.36 7.91
C LEU A 30 0.06 15.25 6.83
N ALA A 31 1.06 14.75 6.11
CA ALA A 31 1.74 15.47 5.05
C ALA A 31 0.81 15.78 3.85
N LEU A 32 -0.05 14.83 3.47
CA LEU A 32 -1.05 15.02 2.42
C LEU A 32 -2.15 16.00 2.84
N CYS A 33 -2.64 15.89 4.08
CA CYS A 33 -3.62 16.83 4.62
C CYS A 33 -3.07 18.26 4.73
N LYS A 34 -1.79 18.41 5.10
CA LYS A 34 -1.12 19.72 5.22
C LYS A 34 -0.56 20.28 3.90
N ASN A 35 -0.72 19.56 2.79
CA ASN A 35 -0.18 19.96 1.49
C ASN A 35 1.35 20.18 1.51
N ALA A 36 2.08 19.47 2.38
CA ALA A 36 3.49 19.73 2.62
C ALA A 36 4.38 19.40 1.39
N TYR A 37 3.92 18.48 0.54
CA TYR A 37 4.68 17.99 -0.62
C TYR A 37 3.86 17.91 -1.93
N CYS A 38 2.53 17.88 -1.83
CA CYS A 38 1.69 18.12 -2.97
C CYS A 38 1.54 19.64 -3.07
N GLY A 39 2.14 20.31 -4.07
CA GLY A 39 1.86 21.73 -4.29
C GLY A 39 0.39 21.95 -4.68
N ARG A 40 0.05 23.13 -5.21
CA ARG A 40 -1.25 23.43 -5.87
C ARG A 40 -1.46 22.61 -7.18
N SER A 41 -0.81 21.45 -7.28
CA SER A 41 -0.85 20.53 -8.39
C SER A 41 -2.17 19.77 -8.35
N GLY A 42 -3.17 20.41 -8.97
CA GLY A 42 -4.02 19.80 -9.98
C GLY A 42 -4.84 18.57 -9.57
N SER A 43 -6.14 18.72 -9.79
CA SER A 43 -7.16 17.66 -9.81
C SER A 43 -6.72 16.33 -10.47
N TRP A 44 -5.78 16.36 -11.39
CA TRP A 44 -5.35 15.19 -12.16
C TRP A 44 -4.46 14.19 -11.40
N LEU A 45 -3.68 14.60 -10.39
CA LEU A 45 -2.72 13.69 -9.71
C LEU A 45 -3.40 12.52 -8.98
N SER A 46 -4.56 12.75 -8.34
CA SER A 46 -5.34 11.67 -7.72
C SER A 46 -5.70 10.58 -8.72
N TRP A 47 -5.99 10.94 -9.96
CA TRP A 47 -6.30 9.97 -11.03
C TRP A 47 -5.07 9.18 -11.44
N VAL A 48 -3.88 9.79 -11.44
CA VAL A 48 -2.61 9.08 -11.68
C VAL A 48 -2.36 8.05 -10.58
N TYR A 49 -2.52 8.44 -9.32
CA TYR A 49 -2.35 7.49 -8.21
C TYR A 49 -3.38 6.36 -8.27
N LEU A 50 -4.62 6.65 -8.66
CA LEU A 50 -5.66 5.63 -8.82
C LEU A 50 -5.34 4.67 -9.98
N ALA A 51 -4.85 5.19 -11.10
CA ALA A 51 -4.41 4.39 -12.24
C ALA A 51 -3.21 3.49 -11.90
N LEU A 52 -2.20 4.04 -11.20
CA LEU A 52 -1.06 3.25 -10.71
C LEU A 52 -1.51 2.16 -9.73
N GLY A 53 -2.39 2.50 -8.79
CA GLY A 53 -2.96 1.54 -7.86
C GLY A 53 -3.68 0.39 -8.58
N ALA A 54 -4.51 0.71 -9.57
CA ALA A 54 -5.21 -0.27 -10.39
C ALA A 54 -4.26 -1.16 -11.21
N LEU A 55 -3.19 -0.59 -11.78
CA LEU A 55 -2.18 -1.35 -12.54
C LEU A 55 -1.49 -2.39 -11.66
N PHE A 56 -0.99 -1.98 -10.49
CA PHE A 56 -0.30 -2.88 -9.57
C PHE A 56 -1.22 -3.93 -8.94
N LEU A 57 -2.47 -3.55 -8.61
CA LEU A 57 -3.48 -4.52 -8.16
C LEU A 57 -3.85 -5.51 -9.27
N GLY A 58 -3.95 -5.06 -10.52
CA GLY A 58 -4.18 -5.92 -11.67
C GLY A 58 -3.05 -6.92 -11.89
N GLU A 59 -1.79 -6.46 -11.79
CA GLU A 59 -0.61 -7.32 -11.85
C GLU A 59 -0.61 -8.37 -10.73
N PHE A 60 -0.93 -7.96 -9.50
CA PHE A 60 -1.07 -8.86 -8.37
C PHE A 60 -2.14 -9.93 -8.63
N LEU A 61 -3.35 -9.51 -9.04
CA LEU A 61 -4.46 -10.43 -9.29
C LEU A 61 -4.14 -11.42 -10.41
N PHE A 62 -3.47 -10.96 -11.47
CA PHE A 62 -3.02 -11.83 -12.56
C PHE A 62 -1.99 -12.86 -12.08
N SER A 63 -1.03 -12.43 -11.27
CA SER A 63 0.00 -13.30 -10.70
C SER A 63 -0.60 -14.30 -9.70
N TRP A 64 -1.57 -13.85 -8.90
CA TRP A 64 -2.32 -14.66 -7.95
C TRP A 64 -3.13 -15.74 -8.66
N ALA A 65 -3.90 -15.37 -9.68
CA ALA A 65 -4.70 -16.30 -10.47
C ALA A 65 -3.84 -17.33 -11.20
N ALA A 66 -2.61 -16.96 -11.57
CA ALA A 66 -1.63 -17.87 -12.17
C ALA A 66 -0.89 -18.77 -11.14
N GLY A 67 -1.20 -18.66 -9.84
CA GLY A 67 -0.53 -19.43 -8.79
C GLY A 67 0.93 -19.04 -8.55
N ARG A 68 1.34 -17.83 -8.97
CA ARG A 68 2.74 -17.34 -8.90
C ARG A 68 3.03 -16.47 -7.67
N VAL A 69 2.10 -16.40 -6.73
CA VAL A 69 2.22 -15.57 -5.53
C VAL A 69 2.33 -16.46 -4.31
N ALA A 70 3.38 -16.25 -3.53
CA ALA A 70 3.52 -16.81 -2.19
C ALA A 70 3.67 -15.63 -1.23
N PHE A 71 2.91 -15.58 -0.13
CA PHE A 71 3.04 -14.47 0.83
C PHE A 71 4.34 -14.54 1.64
N VAL A 72 4.79 -15.76 1.93
CA VAL A 72 5.97 -16.04 2.74
C VAL A 72 6.81 -17.10 2.03
N GLU A 73 8.10 -16.82 1.86
CA GLU A 73 9.10 -17.74 1.31
C GLU A 73 10.31 -17.78 2.25
N GLY A 74 10.68 -18.97 2.74
CA GLY A 74 11.84 -19.12 3.62
C GLY A 74 11.75 -18.36 4.95
N GLY A 75 10.54 -18.08 5.45
CA GLY A 75 10.32 -17.29 6.67
C GLY A 75 10.45 -15.78 6.49
N LEU A 76 10.61 -15.31 5.25
CA LEU A 76 10.64 -13.90 4.86
C LEU A 76 9.39 -13.54 4.08
N LEU A 77 9.03 -12.25 4.12
CA LEU A 77 8.02 -11.68 3.24
C LEU A 77 8.47 -11.85 1.77
N SER A 78 7.68 -12.53 0.95
CA SER A 78 8.06 -12.74 -0.45
C SER A 78 8.03 -11.42 -1.24
N LEU A 79 8.93 -11.28 -2.21
CA LEU A 79 8.86 -10.17 -3.18
C LEU A 79 7.64 -10.27 -4.10
N SER A 80 7.04 -11.46 -4.24
CA SER A 80 5.86 -11.67 -5.11
C SER A 80 4.62 -10.87 -4.67
N ILE A 81 4.57 -10.39 -3.42
CA ILE A 81 3.48 -9.53 -2.93
C ILE A 81 3.76 -8.04 -3.12
N GLN A 82 4.92 -7.65 -3.65
CA GLN A 82 5.26 -6.24 -3.89
C GLN A 82 4.19 -5.50 -4.71
N PRO A 83 3.61 -6.08 -5.79
CA PRO A 83 2.54 -5.41 -6.53
C PRO A 83 1.29 -5.14 -5.67
N LEU A 84 0.94 -6.04 -4.75
CA LEU A 84 -0.15 -5.80 -3.81
C LEU A 84 0.14 -4.60 -2.91
N VAL A 85 1.34 -4.56 -2.32
CA VAL A 85 1.75 -3.48 -1.42
C VAL A 85 1.76 -2.13 -2.14
N MET A 86 2.33 -2.07 -3.35
CA MET A 86 2.33 -0.86 -4.18
C MET A 86 0.91 -0.44 -4.58
N GLY A 87 0.07 -1.40 -4.96
CA GLY A 87 -1.33 -1.15 -5.32
C GLY A 87 -2.11 -0.51 -4.18
N VAL A 88 -2.04 -1.12 -2.99
CA VAL A 88 -2.68 -0.59 -1.76
C VAL A 88 -2.14 0.80 -1.41
N PHE A 89 -0.82 0.99 -1.50
CA PHE A 89 -0.19 2.28 -1.21
C PHE A 89 -0.69 3.41 -2.12
N PHE A 90 -0.73 3.18 -3.44
CA PHE A 90 -1.21 4.19 -4.38
C PHE A 90 -2.72 4.44 -4.26
N CYS A 91 -3.52 3.39 -4.03
CA CYS A 91 -4.95 3.55 -3.72
C CYS A 91 -5.17 4.36 -2.44
N TYR A 92 -4.35 4.15 -1.41
CA TYR A 92 -4.41 4.89 -0.16
C TYR A 92 -4.13 6.39 -0.37
N ILE A 93 -3.05 6.73 -1.11
CA ILE A 93 -2.74 8.13 -1.46
C ILE A 93 -3.85 8.75 -2.32
N ALA A 94 -4.37 8.01 -3.30
CA ALA A 94 -5.47 8.46 -4.16
C ALA A 94 -6.72 8.79 -3.32
N GLY A 95 -7.10 7.87 -2.42
CA GLY A 95 -8.23 8.04 -1.51
C GLY A 95 -8.08 9.26 -0.62
N LEU A 96 -6.93 9.44 0.03
CA LEU A 96 -6.66 10.62 0.85
C LEU A 96 -6.70 11.92 0.03
N SER A 97 -6.15 11.89 -1.18
CA SER A 97 -6.14 13.04 -2.08
C SER A 97 -7.55 13.41 -2.57
N LEU A 98 -8.44 12.43 -2.73
CA LEU A 98 -9.85 12.66 -3.08
C LEU A 98 -10.67 13.16 -1.88
N VAL A 99 -10.53 12.55 -0.70
CA VAL A 99 -11.22 12.96 0.53
C VAL A 99 -10.92 14.41 0.85
N ARG A 100 -9.65 14.81 0.75
CA ARG A 100 -9.27 16.21 0.97
C ARG A 100 -10.00 17.17 0.04
N ARG A 101 -10.16 16.84 -1.25
CA ARG A 101 -10.89 17.71 -2.20
C ARG A 101 -12.38 17.83 -1.89
N GLY A 102 -12.97 16.84 -1.22
CA GLY A 102 -14.35 16.94 -0.76
C GLY A 102 -14.52 17.83 0.48
N ILE A 103 -13.41 18.22 1.14
CA ILE A 103 -13.39 19.06 2.34
C ILE A 103 -13.07 20.54 1.99
N GLU A 104 -12.40 20.80 0.86
CA GLU A 104 -12.15 22.15 0.30
C GLU A 104 -13.38 22.71 -0.42
#